data_AF-A0A4V4LDN0-F1
#
_entry.id   AF-A0A4V4LDN0-F1
#
_cell.length_a   1.000
_cell.length_b   1.000
_cell.length_c   1.000
_cell.angle_alpha   90.00
_cell.angle_beta   90.00
_cell.angle_gamma   90.00
#
_symmetry.space_group_name_H-M   'P 1'
#
loop_
_entity.id
_entity.type
_entity.pdbx_description
1 polymer ?
#
loop_
_entity_poly.entity_id
_entity_poly.type
_entity_poly.pdbx_seq_one_letter_code
_entity_poly.pdbx_strand_id
1 'polypeptide(L)'
;MRTRLPDARNETRRTIQLSLDYRNSEIGPGEVVVVGEGKIWVDLPQFAVNLGDSMYGPTAYISDGLAEHWAEQKWTNLNTFAAYLISGSDNTPCPFDYLYLYTFRTITDSLEYDPKTEKGIDSLHSLRSACRWITIAGEQIWTESMRSPRNAVAGPLWHRKYHADLVKSGQWEERSLITPQRWLAWASRLDELAGSDMIEDELKDMARSSAEMIRMFEREWVFDIEDEIQ
;
A
#
# COMPACT_ATOMS: atom_id res chain seq x y z
N MET A 1 15.81 0.42 5.29
CA MET A 1 15.68 -0.44 6.51
C MET A 1 14.33 -1.16 6.43
N ARG A 2 14.25 -2.49 6.57
CA ARG A 2 12.95 -3.20 6.60
C ARG A 2 12.25 -2.87 7.93
N THR A 3 11.37 -1.88 7.95
CA THR A 3 10.42 -1.68 9.06
C THR A 3 9.58 -2.95 9.18
N ARG A 4 9.87 -3.77 10.18
CA ARG A 4 9.19 -5.04 10.42
C ARG A 4 7.86 -4.76 11.12
N LEU A 5 6.79 -5.43 10.70
CA LEU A 5 5.51 -5.38 11.42
C LEU A 5 5.70 -5.80 12.88
N PRO A 6 5.01 -5.17 13.84
CA PRO A 6 5.18 -5.49 15.25
C PRO A 6 4.69 -6.91 15.59
N ASP A 7 5.57 -7.71 16.17
CA ASP A 7 5.22 -9.08 16.58
C ASP A 7 4.23 -9.04 17.77
N ALA A 8 3.19 -9.87 17.71
CA ALA A 8 2.27 -10.13 18.81
C ALA A 8 3.03 -10.79 19.97
N ARG A 9 2.72 -10.41 21.21
CA ARG A 9 3.35 -10.96 22.41
C ARG A 9 2.31 -11.48 23.38
N ASN A 10 2.69 -12.44 24.21
CA ASN A 10 1.87 -12.88 25.32
C ASN A 10 1.88 -11.80 26.42
N GLU A 11 0.86 -10.95 26.44
CA GLU A 11 0.71 -9.89 27.45
C GLU A 11 0.19 -10.41 28.80
N THR A 12 -0.15 -11.70 28.89
CA THR A 12 -0.64 -12.30 30.12
C THR A 12 0.51 -12.68 31.05
N ARG A 13 0.20 -12.84 32.34
CA ARG A 13 1.17 -13.34 33.35
C ARG A 13 1.33 -14.85 33.34
N ARG A 14 0.72 -15.57 32.39
CA ARG A 14 0.70 -17.03 32.33
C ARG A 14 1.29 -17.51 31.02
N THR A 15 1.86 -18.71 31.02
CA THR A 15 2.23 -19.39 29.78
C THR A 15 0.97 -19.76 29.00
N ILE A 16 0.93 -19.38 27.73
CA ILE A 16 -0.13 -19.76 26.79
C ILE A 16 0.29 -21.05 26.09
N GLN A 17 -0.64 -21.99 25.97
CA GLN A 17 -0.49 -23.21 25.17
C GLN A 17 -1.25 -23.01 23.86
N LEU A 18 -0.54 -22.95 22.75
CA LEU A 18 -1.13 -22.93 21.41
C LEU A 18 -1.01 -24.31 20.78
N SER A 19 -2.12 -24.82 20.26
CA SER A 19 -2.15 -26.05 19.49
C SER A 19 -2.72 -25.75 18.11
N LEU A 20 -1.90 -25.89 17.08
CA LEU A 20 -2.26 -25.64 15.68
C LEU A 20 -1.60 -26.70 14.80
N ASP A 21 -2.35 -27.32 13.90
CA ASP A 21 -1.89 -28.41 13.02
C ASP A 21 -1.11 -29.52 13.74
N TYR A 22 -1.63 -29.96 14.88
CA TYR A 22 -1.02 -30.99 15.74
C TYR A 22 0.36 -30.63 16.31
N ARG A 23 0.79 -29.37 16.17
CA ARG A 23 1.97 -28.83 16.85
C ARG A 23 1.53 -28.04 18.07
N ASN A 24 2.18 -28.33 19.19
CA ASN A 24 1.99 -27.57 20.42
C ASN A 24 3.14 -26.59 20.60
N SER A 25 2.84 -25.40 21.10
CA SER A 25 3.82 -24.37 21.41
C SER A 25 3.47 -23.72 22.75
N GLU A 26 4.49 -23.60 23.60
CA GLU A 26 4.40 -22.89 24.87
C GLU A 26 4.96 -21.49 24.69
N ILE A 27 4.19 -20.47 25.08
CA ILE A 27 4.60 -19.07 24.96
C ILE A 27 4.53 -18.44 26.35
N GLY A 28 5.68 -18.15 26.91
CA GLY A 28 5.82 -17.51 28.22
C GLY A 28 5.36 -16.04 28.22
N PRO A 29 5.16 -15.44 29.41
CA PRO A 29 4.85 -14.01 29.53
C PRO A 29 5.88 -13.12 28.83
N GLY A 30 5.42 -12.19 27.99
CA GLY A 30 6.25 -11.26 27.21
C GLY A 30 6.91 -11.85 25.96
N GLU A 31 6.84 -13.17 25.77
CA GLU A 31 7.38 -13.83 24.58
C GLU A 31 6.53 -13.57 23.34
N VAL A 32 7.16 -13.63 22.18
CA VAL A 32 6.50 -13.45 20.89
C VAL A 32 5.64 -14.67 20.56
N VAL A 33 4.43 -14.42 20.08
CA VAL A 33 3.53 -15.48 19.62
C VAL A 33 4.00 -15.99 18.26
N VAL A 34 4.43 -17.25 18.24
CA VAL A 34 4.91 -17.97 17.04
C VAL A 34 3.92 -19.09 16.71
N VAL A 35 3.57 -19.24 15.44
CA VAL A 35 2.73 -20.33 14.92
C VAL A 35 3.45 -20.97 13.74
N GLY A 36 3.83 -22.24 13.88
CA GLY A 36 4.69 -22.91 12.91
C GLY A 36 6.07 -22.24 12.84
N GLU A 37 6.46 -21.78 11.65
CA GLU A 37 7.70 -21.00 11.42
C GLU A 37 7.44 -19.48 11.39
N GLY A 38 6.18 -19.06 11.46
CA GLY A 38 5.74 -17.68 11.33
C GLY A 38 5.51 -17.00 12.68
N LYS A 39 5.60 -15.67 12.68
CA LYS A 39 5.23 -14.82 13.82
C LYS A 39 3.89 -14.15 13.56
N ILE A 40 3.04 -14.07 14.58
CA ILE A 40 1.77 -13.36 14.47
C ILE A 40 2.03 -11.85 14.55
N TRP A 41 1.44 -11.08 13.66
CA TRP A 41 1.41 -9.61 13.77
C TRP A 41 0.38 -9.17 14.82
N VAL A 42 0.76 -8.22 15.68
CA VAL A 42 -0.03 -7.80 16.85
C VAL A 42 -1.46 -7.36 16.51
N ASP A 43 -1.67 -6.71 15.37
CA ASP A 43 -2.98 -6.21 14.97
C ASP A 43 -3.78 -7.20 14.11
N LEU A 44 -3.26 -8.41 13.86
CA LEU A 44 -3.92 -9.43 13.04
C LEU A 44 -5.37 -9.74 13.49
N PRO A 45 -5.69 -9.89 14.79
CA PRO A 45 -7.05 -10.18 15.22
C PRO A 45 -8.07 -9.12 14.81
N GLN A 46 -7.64 -7.86 14.71
CA GLN A 46 -8.49 -6.74 14.32
C GLN A 46 -8.35 -6.39 12.83
N PHE A 47 -7.46 -7.07 12.09
CA PHE A 47 -7.10 -6.70 10.72
C PHE A 47 -8.31 -6.62 9.79
N ALA A 48 -9.16 -7.64 9.75
CA ALA A 48 -10.32 -7.66 8.85
C ALA A 48 -11.32 -6.52 9.12
N VAL A 49 -11.58 -6.23 10.40
CA VAL A 49 -12.46 -5.13 10.81
C VAL A 49 -11.81 -3.78 10.49
N ASN A 50 -10.53 -3.61 10.83
CA ASN A 50 -9.79 -2.39 10.50
C ASN A 50 -9.67 -2.16 8.99
N LEU A 51 -9.58 -3.23 8.18
CA LEU A 51 -9.52 -3.08 6.73
C LEU A 51 -10.86 -2.62 6.14
N GLY A 52 -11.99 -3.00 6.74
CA GLY A 52 -13.30 -2.46 6.36
C GLY A 52 -13.51 -1.02 6.85
N ASP A 53 -13.28 -0.80 8.14
CA ASP A 53 -13.65 0.44 8.83
C ASP A 53 -12.58 1.53 8.78
N SER A 54 -11.30 1.20 8.58
CA SER A 54 -10.19 2.16 8.63
C SER A 54 -9.65 2.58 7.28
N MET A 55 -10.21 2.10 6.16
CA MET A 55 -9.85 2.59 4.82
C MET A 55 -10.32 4.02 4.52
N TYR A 56 -10.56 4.82 5.56
CA TYR A 56 -10.70 6.27 5.50
C TYR A 56 -9.36 7.01 5.65
N GLY A 57 -8.24 6.30 5.78
CA GLY A 57 -6.90 6.89 5.88
C GLY A 57 -6.51 7.30 7.31
N PRO A 58 -5.29 7.86 7.49
CA PRO A 58 -4.79 8.27 8.80
C PRO A 58 -5.69 9.27 9.54
N THR A 59 -6.33 10.19 8.83
CA THR A 59 -7.21 11.22 9.43
C THR A 59 -8.37 10.64 10.23
N ALA A 60 -8.86 9.44 9.91
CA ALA A 60 -9.90 8.79 10.71
C ALA A 60 -9.41 8.49 12.14
N TYR A 61 -8.21 7.93 12.28
CA TYR A 61 -7.62 7.69 13.60
C TYR A 61 -7.30 8.98 14.35
N ILE A 62 -6.86 10.02 13.62
CA ILE A 62 -6.62 11.34 14.21
C ILE A 62 -7.93 11.93 14.75
N SER A 63 -9.01 11.78 14.00
CA SER A 63 -10.36 12.23 14.40
C SER A 63 -10.88 11.47 15.63
N ASP A 64 -10.50 10.19 15.77
CA ASP A 64 -10.77 9.38 16.96
C ASP A 64 -9.85 9.71 18.16
N GLY A 65 -8.98 10.72 18.02
CA GLY A 65 -8.12 11.24 19.09
C GLY A 65 -6.74 10.59 19.19
N LEU A 66 -6.34 9.78 18.21
CA LEU A 66 -4.99 9.23 18.16
C LEU A 66 -4.00 10.30 17.71
N ALA A 67 -2.84 10.39 18.36
CA ALA A 67 -1.81 11.33 17.90
C ALA A 67 -1.32 10.96 16.49
N GLU A 68 -1.06 11.99 15.68
CA GLU A 68 -0.74 11.90 14.24
C GLU A 68 0.29 10.82 13.90
N HIS A 69 1.45 10.83 14.55
CA HIS A 69 2.51 9.82 14.32
C HIS A 69 2.06 8.38 14.61
N TRP A 70 1.17 8.16 15.59
CA TRP A 70 0.61 6.84 15.86
C TRP A 70 -0.43 6.43 14.83
N ALA A 71 -1.25 7.38 14.37
CA ALA A 71 -2.22 7.17 13.29
C ALA A 71 -1.52 6.78 11.98
N GLU A 72 -0.50 7.53 11.58
CA GLU A 72 0.32 7.22 10.40
C GLU A 72 1.00 5.85 10.51
N GLN A 73 1.59 5.54 11.66
CA GLN A 73 2.27 4.26 11.88
C GLN A 73 1.30 3.09 11.82
N LYS A 74 0.12 3.22 12.46
CA LYS A 74 -0.93 2.20 12.44
C LYS A 74 -1.43 1.98 11.02
N TRP A 75 -1.72 3.07 10.30
CA TRP A 75 -2.13 3.01 8.90
C TRP A 75 -1.06 2.36 8.00
N THR A 76 0.20 2.72 8.20
CA THR A 76 1.34 2.15 7.47
C THR A 76 1.49 0.66 7.74
N ASN A 77 1.30 0.20 8.98
CA ASN A 77 1.38 -1.21 9.33
C ASN A 77 0.28 -2.03 8.64
N LEU A 78 -0.96 -1.52 8.63
CA LEU A 78 -2.09 -2.16 7.94
C LEU A 78 -1.80 -2.34 6.44
N ASN A 79 -1.38 -1.26 5.78
CA ASN A 79 -1.05 -1.29 4.35
C ASN A 79 0.18 -2.16 4.05
N THR A 80 1.18 -2.15 4.93
CA THR A 80 2.35 -3.03 4.81
C THR A 80 1.95 -4.50 4.89
N PHE A 81 1.09 -4.88 5.82
CA PHE A 81 0.61 -6.26 5.95
C PHE A 81 -0.20 -6.68 4.71
N ALA A 82 -1.12 -5.82 4.26
CA ALA A 82 -1.90 -6.06 3.05
C ALA A 82 -1.00 -6.20 1.80
N ALA A 83 0.08 -5.42 1.70
CA ALA A 83 1.07 -5.56 0.63
C ALA A 83 1.78 -6.91 0.67
N TYR A 84 2.12 -7.43 1.86
CA TYR A 84 2.69 -8.78 1.98
C TYR A 84 1.70 -9.88 1.58
N LEU A 85 0.40 -9.70 1.82
CA LEU A 85 -0.62 -10.66 1.37
C LEU A 85 -0.70 -10.74 -0.16
N ILE A 86 -0.66 -9.61 -0.86
CA ILE A 86 -0.60 -9.58 -2.34
C ILE A 86 0.73 -10.14 -2.84
N SER A 87 1.86 -9.72 -2.28
CA SER A 87 3.19 -10.18 -2.72
C SER A 87 3.37 -11.70 -2.58
N GLY A 88 2.71 -12.32 -1.59
CA GLY A 88 2.74 -13.77 -1.35
C GLY A 88 1.57 -14.57 -1.91
N SER A 89 0.64 -13.94 -2.65
CA SER A 89 -0.67 -14.54 -2.97
C SER A 89 -0.61 -15.82 -3.79
N ASP A 90 0.44 -16.01 -4.61
CA ASP A 90 0.62 -17.18 -5.47
C ASP A 90 0.65 -18.51 -4.70
N ASN A 91 0.94 -18.46 -3.40
CA ASN A 91 1.00 -19.63 -2.51
C ASN A 91 -0.19 -19.75 -1.54
N THR A 92 -1.24 -18.95 -1.73
CA THR A 92 -2.35 -18.86 -0.77
C THR A 92 -3.63 -19.55 -1.29
N PRO A 93 -4.38 -20.26 -0.42
CA PRO A 93 -5.59 -21.00 -0.83
C PRO A 93 -6.80 -20.09 -1.08
N CYS A 94 -6.66 -18.77 -0.91
CA CYS A 94 -7.73 -17.79 -1.05
C CYS A 94 -7.24 -16.56 -1.83
N PRO A 95 -8.03 -16.03 -2.78
CA PRO A 95 -7.65 -14.84 -3.54
C PRO A 95 -7.74 -13.58 -2.68
N PHE A 96 -6.71 -12.73 -2.77
CA PHE A 96 -6.64 -11.44 -2.08
C PHE A 96 -6.94 -10.24 -3.01
N ASP A 97 -7.54 -10.48 -4.18
CA ASP A 97 -7.75 -9.48 -5.25
C ASP A 97 -8.48 -8.21 -4.79
N TYR A 98 -9.37 -8.32 -3.80
CA TYR A 98 -10.07 -7.17 -3.24
C TYR A 98 -9.10 -6.11 -2.66
N LEU A 99 -7.88 -6.51 -2.27
CA LEU A 99 -6.86 -5.59 -1.77
C LEU A 99 -6.36 -4.63 -2.86
N TYR A 100 -6.43 -4.97 -4.15
CA TYR A 100 -6.03 -4.05 -5.23
C TYR A 100 -6.83 -2.74 -5.19
N LEU A 101 -8.12 -2.80 -4.84
CA LEU A 101 -8.95 -1.60 -4.66
C LEU A 101 -8.35 -0.67 -3.60
N TYR A 102 -7.94 -1.24 -2.47
CA TYR A 102 -7.35 -0.50 -1.35
C TYR A 102 -5.96 0.02 -1.67
N THR A 103 -5.16 -0.75 -2.41
CA THR A 103 -3.85 -0.32 -2.90
C THR A 103 -3.98 0.91 -3.77
N PHE A 104 -4.82 0.87 -4.81
CA PHE A 104 -4.95 2.01 -5.72
C PHE A 104 -5.51 3.23 -5.02
N ARG A 105 -6.51 3.07 -4.14
CA ARG A 105 -7.02 4.18 -3.33
C ARG A 105 -5.90 4.83 -2.49
N THR A 106 -5.08 4.02 -1.83
CA THR A 106 -3.98 4.53 -1.00
C THR A 106 -2.95 5.29 -1.84
N ILE A 107 -2.61 4.79 -3.03
CA ILE A 107 -1.67 5.46 -3.94
C ILE A 107 -2.27 6.76 -4.48
N THR A 108 -3.54 6.75 -4.91
CA THR A 108 -4.21 7.95 -5.44
C THR A 108 -4.36 9.02 -4.37
N ASP A 109 -4.83 8.67 -3.17
CA ASP A 109 -5.01 9.61 -2.07
C ASP A 109 -3.65 10.24 -1.67
N SER A 110 -2.58 9.44 -1.72
CA SER A 110 -1.22 9.91 -1.42
C SER A 110 -0.63 10.83 -2.50
N LEU A 111 -0.80 10.49 -3.79
CA LEU A 111 0.01 11.08 -4.87
C LEU A 111 -0.78 12.00 -5.79
N GLU A 112 -2.11 11.90 -5.83
CA GLU A 112 -2.94 12.71 -6.74
C GLU A 112 -3.64 13.88 -6.06
N TYR A 113 -3.43 14.04 -4.75
CA TYR A 113 -3.95 15.16 -3.97
C TYR A 113 -2.83 16.12 -3.55
N ASP A 114 -3.20 17.40 -3.44
CA ASP A 114 -2.27 18.43 -2.97
C ASP A 114 -2.37 18.53 -1.44
N PRO A 115 -1.28 18.24 -0.71
CA PRO A 115 -1.27 18.30 0.75
C PRO A 115 -1.52 19.68 1.34
N LYS A 116 -1.48 20.74 0.52
CA LYS A 116 -1.82 22.11 0.93
C LYS A 116 -3.33 22.37 0.92
N THR A 117 -4.14 21.40 0.53
CA THR A 117 -5.61 21.52 0.43
C THR A 117 -6.28 20.65 1.48
N GLU A 118 -7.46 21.06 1.95
CA GLU A 118 -8.26 20.28 2.92
C GLU A 118 -8.51 18.84 2.45
N LYS A 119 -8.80 18.66 1.16
CA LYS A 119 -9.01 17.33 0.56
C LYS A 119 -7.75 16.49 0.45
N GLY A 120 -6.58 17.11 0.51
CA GLY A 120 -5.29 16.41 0.44
C GLY A 120 -4.60 16.28 1.78
N ILE A 121 -5.28 16.54 2.90
CA ILE A 121 -4.69 16.45 4.24
C ILE A 121 -4.06 15.06 4.48
N ASP A 122 -4.70 14.00 4.00
CA ASP A 122 -4.17 12.63 4.10
C ASP A 122 -2.99 12.35 3.16
N SER A 123 -2.73 13.18 2.14
CA SER A 123 -1.76 12.88 1.08
C SER A 123 -0.36 12.59 1.62
N LEU A 124 0.14 13.39 2.57
CA LEU A 124 1.42 13.12 3.21
C LEU A 124 1.31 12.01 4.25
N HIS A 125 0.26 12.00 5.06
CA HIS A 125 0.06 10.99 6.10
C HIS A 125 -0.01 9.56 5.52
N SER A 126 -0.54 9.39 4.31
CA SER A 126 -0.63 8.11 3.62
C SER A 126 0.56 7.80 2.71
N LEU A 127 1.47 8.77 2.47
CA LEU A 127 2.58 8.62 1.52
C LEU A 127 3.46 7.43 1.85
N ARG A 128 3.82 7.25 3.13
CA ARG A 128 4.60 6.09 3.58
C ARG A 128 3.88 4.78 3.23
N SER A 129 2.55 4.73 3.38
CA SER A 129 1.75 3.55 3.02
C SER A 129 1.77 3.27 1.51
N ALA A 130 1.65 4.31 0.68
CA ALA A 130 1.76 4.17 -0.78
C ALA A 130 3.14 3.64 -1.20
N CYS A 131 4.24 4.19 -0.64
CA CYS A 131 5.59 3.68 -0.89
C CYS A 131 5.74 2.21 -0.49
N ARG A 132 5.04 1.75 0.56
CA ARG A 132 5.08 0.36 1.02
C ARG A 132 4.38 -0.60 0.06
N TRP A 133 3.23 -0.21 -0.48
CA TRP A 133 2.58 -0.96 -1.54
C TRP A 133 3.49 -1.12 -2.76
N ILE A 134 4.10 -0.03 -3.23
CA ILE A 134 5.01 -0.03 -4.38
C ILE A 134 6.24 -0.91 -4.11
N THR A 135 6.85 -0.78 -2.93
CA THR A 135 8.10 -1.49 -2.60
C THR A 135 7.90 -2.99 -2.38
N ILE A 136 6.76 -3.40 -1.81
CA ILE A 136 6.54 -4.79 -1.40
C ILE A 136 5.81 -5.58 -2.49
N ALA A 137 4.81 -4.97 -3.11
CA ALA A 137 3.90 -5.65 -4.03
C ALA A 137 3.82 -4.96 -5.41
N GLY A 138 4.70 -3.99 -5.68
CA GLY A 138 4.62 -3.14 -6.88
C GLY A 138 4.59 -3.94 -8.18
N GLU A 139 5.37 -5.01 -8.27
CA GLU A 139 5.41 -5.88 -9.45
C GLU A 139 4.07 -6.59 -9.68
N GLN A 140 3.46 -7.16 -8.63
CA GLN A 140 2.15 -7.81 -8.70
C GLN A 140 1.04 -6.81 -9.06
N ILE A 141 1.07 -5.63 -8.46
CA ILE A 141 0.07 -4.57 -8.72
C ILE A 141 0.22 -4.02 -10.14
N TRP A 142 1.46 -3.79 -10.60
CA TRP A 142 1.75 -3.38 -11.96
C TRP A 142 1.22 -4.42 -12.95
N THR A 143 1.65 -5.67 -12.81
CA THR A 143 1.23 -6.79 -13.65
C THR A 143 -0.28 -6.90 -13.73
N GLU A 144 -0.96 -6.81 -12.59
CA GLU A 144 -2.42 -6.85 -12.53
C GLU A 144 -3.06 -5.68 -13.27
N SER A 145 -2.54 -4.47 -13.10
CA SER A 145 -3.05 -3.27 -13.80
C SER A 145 -2.83 -3.30 -15.31
N MET A 146 -1.84 -4.06 -15.79
CA MET A 146 -1.58 -4.21 -17.23
C MET A 146 -2.36 -5.36 -17.86
N ARG A 147 -2.60 -6.46 -17.11
CA ARG A 147 -3.37 -7.61 -17.60
C ARG A 147 -4.87 -7.32 -17.70
N SER A 148 -5.40 -6.53 -16.79
CA SER A 148 -6.84 -6.24 -16.71
C SER A 148 -7.08 -4.77 -16.41
N PRO A 149 -8.06 -4.10 -17.07
CA PRO A 149 -8.42 -2.73 -16.75
C PRO A 149 -8.80 -2.57 -15.27
N ARG A 150 -7.92 -1.91 -14.51
CA ARG A 150 -8.18 -1.53 -13.12
C ARG A 150 -8.55 -0.06 -13.04
N ASN A 151 -9.47 0.26 -12.13
CA ASN A 151 -10.00 1.61 -11.93
C ASN A 151 -9.74 2.11 -10.52
N ALA A 152 -9.38 3.39 -10.40
CA ALA A 152 -9.35 4.12 -9.15
C ALA A 152 -9.79 5.57 -9.37
N VAL A 153 -10.50 6.12 -8.39
CA VAL A 153 -10.96 7.51 -8.41
C VAL A 153 -9.76 8.43 -8.61
N ALA A 154 -9.84 9.29 -9.61
CA ALA A 154 -8.82 10.26 -9.95
C ALA A 154 -8.77 11.42 -8.95
N GLY A 155 -7.57 11.75 -8.48
CA GLY A 155 -7.32 12.93 -7.68
C GLY A 155 -7.13 14.20 -8.53
N PRO A 156 -7.24 15.39 -7.92
CA PRO A 156 -7.17 16.68 -8.62
C PRO A 156 -5.86 16.94 -9.37
N LEU A 157 -4.73 16.38 -8.94
CA LEU A 157 -3.44 16.56 -9.61
C LEU A 157 -3.36 15.74 -10.91
N TRP A 158 -3.93 14.54 -10.93
CA TRP A 158 -4.07 13.74 -12.17
C TRP A 158 -4.87 14.52 -13.21
N HIS A 159 -6.01 15.08 -12.78
CA HIS A 159 -6.86 15.91 -13.65
C HIS A 159 -6.15 17.14 -14.22
N ARG A 160 -5.40 17.87 -13.38
CA ARG A 160 -4.80 19.14 -13.77
C ARG A 160 -3.53 19.00 -14.60
N LYS A 161 -2.69 18.02 -14.28
CA LYS A 161 -1.31 17.98 -14.76
C LYS A 161 -1.06 16.95 -15.87
N TYR A 162 -1.85 15.88 -15.93
CA TYR A 162 -1.56 14.74 -16.80
C TYR A 162 -2.73 14.34 -17.72
N HIS A 163 -3.95 14.77 -17.41
CA HIS A 163 -5.15 14.45 -18.19
C HIS A 163 -5.51 15.49 -19.28
N ALA A 164 -4.86 16.66 -19.32
CA ALA A 164 -5.23 17.74 -20.24
C ALA A 164 -5.17 17.33 -21.73
N ASP A 165 -4.30 16.37 -22.08
CA ASP A 165 -4.17 15.87 -23.44
C ASP A 165 -5.19 14.75 -23.78
N LEU A 166 -5.65 13.98 -22.79
CA LEU A 166 -6.72 12.97 -22.94
C LEU A 166 -8.12 13.58 -23.07
N VAL A 167 -8.34 14.81 -22.56
CA VAL A 167 -9.63 15.51 -22.77
C VAL A 167 -9.84 15.86 -24.24
N LYS A 168 -8.78 16.11 -25.00
CA LYS A 168 -8.88 16.43 -26.43
C LYS A 168 -9.29 15.23 -27.28
N SER A 169 -9.13 14.00 -26.79
CA SER A 169 -9.47 12.76 -27.52
C SER A 169 -10.88 12.21 -27.22
N GLY A 170 -11.63 12.80 -26.28
CA GLY A 170 -13.01 12.40 -25.98
C GLY A 170 -13.15 11.17 -25.06
N GLN A 171 -12.07 10.67 -24.47
CA GLN A 171 -12.04 9.47 -23.63
C GLN A 171 -12.25 9.79 -22.15
N TRP A 172 -13.47 10.20 -21.76
CA TRP A 172 -13.78 10.53 -20.36
C TRP A 172 -13.72 9.32 -19.42
N GLU A 173 -14.00 8.11 -19.93
CA GLU A 173 -14.00 6.86 -19.15
C GLU A 173 -12.59 6.36 -18.79
N GLU A 174 -11.56 6.83 -19.48
CA GLU A 174 -10.16 6.42 -19.23
C GLU A 174 -9.51 7.14 -18.03
N ARG A 175 -10.19 8.14 -17.46
CA ARG A 175 -9.70 8.91 -16.30
C ARG A 175 -9.39 8.07 -15.09
N SER A 176 -10.26 7.09 -14.86
CA SER A 176 -10.20 6.22 -13.69
C SER A 176 -9.26 5.06 -13.92
N LEU A 177 -8.85 4.78 -15.16
CA LEU A 177 -7.98 3.65 -15.46
C LEU A 177 -6.60 3.84 -14.83
N ILE A 178 -6.03 2.73 -14.39
CA ILE A 178 -4.64 2.65 -13.96
C ILE A 178 -3.80 2.27 -15.18
N THR A 179 -3.22 3.27 -15.83
CA THR A 179 -2.40 3.11 -17.04
C THR A 179 -0.91 3.24 -16.72
N PRO A 180 0.01 2.80 -17.61
CA PRO A 180 1.44 3.08 -17.47
C PRO A 180 1.75 4.57 -17.26
N GLN A 181 1.03 5.45 -17.96
CA GLN A 181 1.21 6.90 -17.83
C GLN A 181 0.81 7.40 -16.45
N ARG A 182 -0.22 6.81 -15.84
CA ARG A 182 -0.64 7.14 -14.47
C ARG A 182 0.38 6.70 -13.44
N TRP A 183 0.95 5.51 -13.60
CA TRP A 183 2.10 5.06 -12.82
C TRP A 183 3.31 6.00 -12.96
N LEU A 184 3.68 6.39 -14.18
CA LEU A 184 4.79 7.33 -14.40
C LEU A 184 4.51 8.72 -13.79
N ALA A 185 3.26 9.17 -13.78
CA ALA A 185 2.85 10.39 -13.08
C ALA A 185 3.04 10.25 -11.56
N TRP A 186 2.72 9.09 -10.97
CA TRP A 186 3.02 8.79 -9.58
C TRP A 186 4.53 8.78 -9.29
N ALA A 187 5.35 8.19 -10.17
CA ALA A 187 6.81 8.22 -10.05
C ALA A 187 7.36 9.66 -10.09
N SER A 188 6.86 10.49 -11.01
CA SER A 188 7.21 11.92 -11.07
C SER A 188 6.80 12.65 -9.79
N ARG A 189 5.64 12.35 -9.22
CA ARG A 189 5.18 12.97 -7.98
C ARG A 189 6.04 12.58 -6.78
N LEU A 190 6.45 11.31 -6.71
CA LEU A 190 7.33 10.82 -5.65
C LEU A 190 8.69 11.55 -5.67
N ASP A 191 9.26 11.79 -6.84
CA ASP A 191 10.49 12.58 -6.97
C ASP A 191 10.31 14.04 -6.54
N GLU A 192 9.18 14.66 -6.88
CA GLU A 192 8.86 16.03 -6.43
C GLU A 192 8.80 16.12 -4.91
N LEU A 193 8.13 15.17 -4.26
CA LEU A 193 8.03 15.11 -2.82
C LEU A 193 9.41 14.85 -2.18
N ALA A 194 10.20 13.93 -2.75
CA ALA A 194 11.55 13.64 -2.29
C ALA A 194 12.55 14.78 -2.48
N GLY A 195 12.30 15.69 -3.43
CA GLY A 195 13.07 16.92 -3.65
C GLY A 195 12.59 18.11 -2.82
N SER A 196 11.52 17.96 -2.05
CA SER A 196 10.91 19.02 -1.25
C SER A 196 11.27 18.92 0.23
N ASP A 197 10.99 19.98 0.98
CA ASP A 197 11.12 20.01 2.46
C ASP A 197 9.83 19.55 3.17
N MET A 198 8.88 18.93 2.45
CA MET A 198 7.57 18.56 2.99
C MET A 198 7.56 17.22 3.75
N ILE A 199 8.60 16.41 3.60
CA ILE A 199 8.70 15.07 4.18
C ILE A 199 10.09 14.86 4.78
N GLU A 200 10.18 14.01 5.79
CA GLU A 200 11.43 13.63 6.45
C GLU A 200 12.34 12.79 5.55
N ASP A 201 13.65 12.80 5.86
CA ASP A 201 14.67 12.20 5.00
C ASP A 201 14.47 10.69 4.76
N GLU A 202 14.01 9.94 5.76
CA GLU A 202 13.70 8.51 5.58
C GLU A 202 12.61 8.31 4.52
N LEU A 203 11.59 9.16 4.52
CA LEU A 203 10.49 9.09 3.56
C LEU A 203 10.92 9.61 2.18
N LYS A 204 11.87 10.56 2.09
CA LYS A 204 12.48 10.97 0.81
C LYS A 204 13.16 9.79 0.12
N ASP A 205 13.93 9.00 0.86
CA ASP A 205 14.63 7.84 0.29
C ASP A 205 13.63 6.77 -0.15
N MET A 206 12.61 6.49 0.65
CA MET A 206 11.52 5.58 0.25
C MET A 206 10.81 6.06 -1.01
N ALA A 207 10.54 7.37 -1.13
CA ALA A 207 9.87 7.94 -2.29
C ALA A 207 10.73 7.81 -3.56
N ARG A 208 12.03 8.12 -3.50
CA ARG A 208 12.96 7.94 -4.64
C ARG A 208 13.04 6.49 -5.08
N SER A 209 13.23 5.55 -4.14
CA SER A 209 13.27 4.12 -4.45
C SER A 209 11.95 3.63 -5.06
N SER A 210 10.81 4.12 -4.56
CA SER A 210 9.50 3.79 -5.12
C SER A 210 9.33 4.33 -6.55
N ALA A 211 9.77 5.57 -6.81
CA ALA A 211 9.74 6.16 -8.15
C ALA A 211 10.62 5.37 -9.14
N GLU A 212 11.80 4.95 -8.70
CA GLU A 212 12.71 4.14 -9.50
C GLU A 212 12.14 2.76 -9.81
N MET A 213 11.51 2.10 -8.83
CA MET A 213 10.81 0.82 -9.04
C MET A 213 9.69 0.94 -10.08
N ILE A 214 8.87 2.00 -10.02
CA ILE A 214 7.82 2.21 -11.03
C ILE A 214 8.41 2.32 -12.44
N ARG A 215 9.52 3.04 -12.59
CA ARG A 215 10.21 3.16 -13.89
C ARG A 215 10.85 1.85 -14.33
N MET A 216 11.31 1.04 -13.38
CA MET A 216 11.84 -0.29 -13.68
C MET A 216 10.72 -1.19 -14.22
N PHE A 217 9.54 -1.19 -13.58
CA PHE A 217 8.38 -1.91 -14.09
C PHE A 217 8.06 -1.46 -15.51
N GLU A 218 7.94 -0.15 -15.76
CA GLU A 218 7.62 0.33 -17.11
C GLU A 218 8.66 -0.08 -18.17
N ARG A 219 9.96 -0.03 -17.86
CA ARG A 219 11.03 -0.41 -18.80
C ARG A 219 11.12 -1.91 -19.06
N GLU A 220 10.97 -2.73 -18.03
CA GLU A 220 11.16 -4.18 -18.11
C GLU A 220 9.91 -4.89 -18.66
N TRP A 221 8.75 -4.23 -18.63
CA TRP A 221 7.47 -4.78 -19.06
C TRP A 221 7.03 -4.31 -20.46
N VAL A 222 7.95 -3.76 -21.27
CA VAL A 222 7.70 -3.41 -22.68
C VAL A 222 7.45 -4.68 -23.50
N PHE A 223 6.20 -5.15 -23.46
CA PHE A 223 5.53 -6.07 -24.37
C PHE A 223 6.33 -7.28 -24.90
N ASP A 224 6.50 -8.32 -24.07
CA ASP A 224 6.50 -9.71 -24.58
C ASP A 224 5.03 -10.21 -24.71
N ILE A 225 4.18 -9.43 -25.38
CA ILE A 225 2.82 -9.86 -25.79
C ILE A 225 2.87 -10.28 -27.26
N GLU A 226 3.80 -11.18 -27.62
CA GLU A 226 3.74 -11.91 -28.90
C GLU A 226 3.42 -13.40 -28.70
N ASP A 227 3.38 -13.95 -27.48
CA ASP A 227 3.31 -15.40 -27.27
C ASP A 227 2.00 -15.96 -26.68
N GLU A 228 0.89 -15.23 -26.70
CA GLU A 228 -0.45 -15.79 -26.35
C GLU A 228 -1.51 -15.54 -27.43
N ILE A 229 -1.17 -15.80 -28.69
CA ILE A 229 -2.15 -16.23 -29.69
C ILE A 229 -1.70 -17.59 -30.24
N GLN A 230 -2.15 -18.67 -29.60
CA GLN A 230 -2.25 -20.00 -30.19
C GLN A 230 -3.68 -20.53 -30.07
#